data_AF-A0A8S3ZXF0-F1
#
_entry.id   AF-A0A8S3ZXF0-F1
#
_cell.length_a   1.000
_cell.length_b   1.000
_cell.length_c   1.000
_cell.angle_alpha   90.00
_cell.angle_beta   90.00
_cell.angle_gamma   90.00
#
_symmetry.space_group_name_H-M   'P 1'
#
loop_
_entity.id
_entity.type
_entity.pdbx_description
1 polymer ?
#
loop_
_entity_poly.entity_id
_entity_poly.type
_entity_poly.pdbx_seq_one_letter_code
_entity_poly.pdbx_strand_id
1 'polypeptide(L)'
;MEISSKTVEGTCQQMCSRQEMIMRENEGLLHLLEVLTIGDDNLNRNTKADPSRIVKQFSRPAAGRAETDPSDLRPAPVLKETVTYLFESVVPRDHPAWSSVYEFVFDRLRAVRQDMVIQDITGTDAICLLEQIVRFHVYASYRLRGCDLAVFDPVINKQHLLECLKRLLYLYQVTPGCHNNRAEFESVYLLSNLGDTHALTHFLDLKPDI
;
A
#
# COMPACT_ATOMS: atom_id res chain seq x y z
N MET A 1 9.67 -17.47 -29.94
CA MET A 1 10.14 -16.08 -29.79
C MET A 1 9.54 -15.55 -28.50
N GLU A 2 10.27 -15.69 -27.39
CA GLU A 2 9.89 -15.04 -26.14
C GLU A 2 10.18 -13.55 -26.28
N ILE A 3 9.13 -12.75 -26.31
CA ILE A 3 9.26 -11.30 -26.15
C ILE A 3 9.58 -11.12 -24.67
N SER A 4 10.87 -11.05 -24.34
CA SER A 4 11.33 -10.59 -23.03
C SER A 4 10.86 -9.14 -22.85
N SER A 5 9.65 -8.96 -22.31
CA SER A 5 9.19 -7.68 -21.80
C SER A 5 10.22 -7.20 -20.78
N LYS A 6 11.01 -6.18 -21.13
CA LYS A 6 11.94 -5.57 -20.18
C LYS A 6 11.10 -4.95 -19.06
N THR A 7 11.06 -5.60 -17.92
CA THR A 7 10.51 -5.04 -16.68
C THR A 7 11.37 -3.84 -16.30
N VAL A 8 10.75 -2.68 -16.14
CA VAL A 8 11.45 -1.48 -15.66
C VAL A 8 11.87 -1.70 -14.22
N GLU A 9 13.11 -1.39 -13.88
CA GLU A 9 13.62 -1.48 -12.51
C GLU A 9 13.73 -0.06 -11.93
N GLY A 10 13.15 0.15 -10.76
CA GLY A 10 13.18 1.43 -10.07
C GLY A 10 14.52 1.74 -9.45
N THR A 11 14.90 3.02 -9.49
CA THR A 11 16.19 3.52 -8.98
C THR A 11 16.02 4.52 -7.83
N CYS A 12 14.79 4.84 -7.42
CA CYS A 12 14.52 5.72 -6.30
C CYS A 12 14.90 5.06 -4.97
N GLN A 13 16.01 5.48 -4.37
CA GLN A 13 16.51 4.95 -3.10
C GLN A 13 15.89 5.61 -1.86
N GLN A 14 14.74 6.28 -2.01
CA GLN A 14 14.06 7.03 -0.95
C GLN A 14 12.56 6.71 -0.97
N MET A 15 11.84 6.98 0.12
CA MET A 15 10.39 6.74 0.19
C MET A 15 9.58 7.62 -0.79
N CYS A 16 10.18 8.71 -1.30
CA CYS A 16 9.64 9.61 -2.32
C CYS A 16 10.78 10.09 -3.24
N SER A 17 10.53 10.23 -4.55
CA SER A 17 11.53 10.78 -5.47
C SER A 17 11.78 12.27 -5.17
N ARG A 18 13.00 12.74 -5.45
CA ARG A 18 13.36 14.16 -5.25
C ARG A 18 12.51 15.08 -6.13
N GLN A 19 12.18 14.64 -7.33
CA GLN A 19 11.35 15.40 -8.26
C GLN A 19 9.93 15.58 -7.70
N GLU A 20 9.31 14.50 -7.21
CA GLU A 20 7.99 14.59 -6.58
C GLU A 20 8.03 15.44 -5.31
N MET A 21 9.05 15.30 -4.47
CA MET A 21 9.22 16.11 -3.27
C MET A 21 9.23 17.62 -3.59
N ILE A 22 10.06 18.04 -4.54
CA ILE A 22 10.15 19.44 -4.98
C ILE A 22 8.82 19.92 -5.57
N MET A 23 8.17 19.08 -6.38
CA MET A 23 6.86 19.41 -6.96
C MET A 23 5.82 19.64 -5.86
N ARG A 24 5.71 18.72 -4.89
CA ARG A 24 4.72 18.84 -3.80
C ARG A 24 5.01 19.98 -2.84
N GLU A 25 6.28 20.34 -2.62
CA GLU A 25 6.64 21.57 -1.91
C GLU A 25 6.15 22.81 -2.66
N ASN A 26 6.45 22.92 -3.96
CA ASN A 26 6.10 24.09 -4.76
C ASN A 26 4.57 24.27 -4.94
N GLU A 27 3.85 23.15 -5.03
CA GLU A 27 2.40 23.15 -5.22
C GLU A 27 1.61 23.19 -3.90
N GLY A 28 2.29 23.06 -2.75
CA GLY A 28 1.64 23.03 -1.43
C GLY A 28 0.80 21.77 -1.20
N LEU A 29 1.26 20.62 -1.71
CA LEU A 29 0.58 19.32 -1.69
C LEU A 29 1.12 18.36 -0.62
N LEU A 30 1.92 18.86 0.32
CA LEU A 30 2.44 18.07 1.43
C LEU A 30 1.33 17.73 2.43
N HIS A 31 1.35 16.51 2.95
CA HIS A 31 0.49 16.12 4.06
C HIS A 31 1.11 16.52 5.41
N LEU A 32 0.29 16.77 6.44
CA LEU A 32 0.76 17.11 7.80
C LEU A 32 1.71 16.05 8.40
N LEU A 33 1.56 14.80 7.97
CA LEU A 33 2.41 13.69 8.42
C LEU A 33 3.79 13.66 7.73
N GLU A 34 3.99 14.47 6.69
CA GLU A 34 5.23 14.54 5.90
C GLU A 34 6.12 15.73 6.30
N VAL A 35 5.71 16.52 7.29
CA VAL A 35 6.42 17.73 7.74
C VAL A 35 6.87 17.63 9.20
N LEU A 36 7.86 18.44 9.58
CA LEU A 36 8.41 18.49 10.94
C LEU A 36 7.58 19.32 11.91
N THR A 37 6.90 20.36 11.44
CA THR A 37 6.16 21.30 12.30
C THR A 37 4.88 20.66 12.82
N ILE A 38 5.01 20.03 13.98
CA ILE A 38 3.91 19.59 14.82
C ILE A 38 3.28 20.86 15.43
N GLY A 39 2.00 21.12 15.13
CA GLY A 39 1.19 22.07 15.89
C GLY A 39 0.75 23.36 15.19
N ASP A 40 0.98 23.51 13.88
CA ASP A 40 0.31 24.56 13.10
C ASP A 40 -0.45 23.89 11.96
N ASP A 41 -1.78 23.77 12.09
CA ASP A 41 -2.65 23.20 11.06
C ASP A 41 -2.61 24.00 9.74
N ASN A 42 -1.90 25.12 9.71
CA ASN A 42 -1.73 25.99 8.56
C ASN A 42 -0.48 25.61 7.75
N LEU A 43 -0.55 24.48 7.05
CA LEU A 43 0.36 24.21 5.94
C LEU A 43 0.26 25.38 4.94
N ASN A 44 1.34 26.14 4.81
CA ASN A 44 1.43 27.22 3.84
C ASN A 44 2.32 26.80 2.65
N ARG A 45 2.29 27.57 1.57
CA ARG A 45 3.05 27.29 0.33
C ARG A 45 4.58 27.26 0.51
N ASN A 46 5.11 27.71 1.65
CA ASN A 46 6.54 27.68 1.94
C ASN A 46 6.94 26.49 2.83
N THR A 47 6.00 25.61 3.16
CA THR A 47 6.28 24.42 3.99
C THR A 47 7.22 23.48 3.26
N LYS A 48 8.25 23.00 3.97
CA LYS A 48 9.22 22.05 3.44
C LYS A 48 8.91 20.64 3.89
N ALA A 49 9.13 19.69 2.99
CA ALA A 49 9.02 18.28 3.30
C ALA A 49 10.11 17.88 4.28
N ASP A 50 9.79 17.00 5.23
CA ASP A 50 10.79 16.26 5.97
C ASP A 50 11.24 15.07 5.11
N PRO A 51 12.50 15.00 4.65
CA PRO A 51 13.00 13.91 3.81
C PRO A 51 12.83 12.53 4.47
N SER A 52 12.76 12.47 5.80
CA SER A 52 12.55 11.23 6.55
C SER A 52 11.08 10.80 6.70
N ARG A 53 10.12 11.66 6.30
CA ARG A 53 8.68 11.40 6.45
C ARG A 53 7.91 11.42 5.14
N ILE A 54 8.43 12.09 4.12
CA ILE A 54 7.74 12.19 2.84
C ILE A 54 7.70 10.83 2.13
N VAL A 55 6.50 10.41 1.72
CA VAL A 55 6.28 9.15 1.01
C VAL A 55 5.58 9.44 -0.31
N LYS A 56 6.01 8.78 -1.38
CA LYS A 56 5.42 8.91 -2.72
C LYS A 56 3.89 8.78 -2.70
N GLN A 57 3.20 9.75 -3.30
CA GLN A 57 1.74 9.75 -3.46
C GLN A 57 1.30 8.81 -4.59
N PHE A 58 0.09 8.27 -4.49
CA PHE A 58 -0.49 7.52 -5.59
C PHE A 58 -0.82 8.46 -6.75
N SER A 59 -0.35 8.14 -7.95
CA SER A 59 -0.65 8.92 -9.16
C SER A 59 -1.48 8.09 -10.13
N ARG A 60 -2.57 8.66 -10.65
CA ARG A 60 -3.34 7.97 -11.70
C ARG A 60 -2.49 7.94 -12.98
N PRO A 61 -2.37 6.78 -13.66
CA PRO A 61 -1.75 6.75 -14.97
C PRO A 61 -2.49 7.73 -15.90
N ALA A 62 -1.80 8.75 -16.38
CA ALA A 62 -2.35 9.67 -17.37
C ALA A 62 -2.38 8.95 -18.74
N ALA A 63 -3.50 9.03 -19.44
CA ALA A 63 -3.60 8.48 -20.79
C ALA A 63 -2.52 9.12 -21.69
N GLY A 64 -1.69 8.30 -22.33
CA GLY A 64 -0.64 8.76 -23.25
C GLY A 64 0.65 9.28 -22.61
N ARG A 65 0.90 9.06 -21.31
CA ARG A 65 2.21 9.37 -20.72
C ARG A 65 3.30 8.46 -21.31
N ALA A 66 4.49 9.05 -21.49
CA ALA A 66 5.74 8.34 -21.75
C ALA A 66 6.00 7.27 -20.67
N GLU A 67 6.84 6.28 -20.99
CA GLU A 67 7.31 5.24 -20.06
C GLU A 67 7.62 5.80 -18.66
N THR A 68 7.28 5.06 -17.60
CA THR A 68 7.50 5.53 -16.24
C THR A 68 9.00 5.69 -16.00
N ASP A 69 9.43 6.87 -15.54
CA ASP A 69 10.83 7.14 -15.23
C ASP A 69 11.31 6.21 -14.10
N PRO A 70 12.38 5.41 -14.32
CA PRO A 70 12.97 4.58 -13.28
C PRO A 70 13.29 5.33 -11.98
N SER A 71 13.65 6.62 -12.06
CA SER A 71 13.98 7.45 -10.90
C SER A 71 12.76 7.82 -10.05
N ASP A 72 11.55 7.62 -10.56
CA ASP A 72 10.30 7.76 -9.81
C ASP A 72 9.82 6.45 -9.19
N LEU A 73 10.40 5.30 -9.57
CA LEU A 73 10.02 3.98 -9.05
C LEU A 73 10.95 3.56 -7.91
N ARG A 74 10.36 3.09 -6.80
CA ARG A 74 11.11 2.55 -5.67
C ARG A 74 11.33 1.04 -5.85
N PRO A 75 12.57 0.53 -5.77
CA PRO A 75 12.82 -0.90 -5.84
C PRO A 75 12.30 -1.63 -4.59
N ALA A 76 12.19 -2.95 -4.67
CA ALA A 76 11.59 -3.78 -3.61
C ALA A 76 12.14 -3.55 -2.19
N PRO A 77 13.47 -3.36 -1.97
CA PRO A 77 13.99 -3.04 -0.64
C PRO A 77 13.41 -1.73 -0.07
N VAL A 78 13.34 -0.68 -0.90
CA VAL A 78 12.83 0.64 -0.50
C VAL A 78 11.31 0.60 -0.27
N LEU A 79 10.57 -0.21 -1.03
CA LEU A 79 9.15 -0.45 -0.76
C LEU A 79 8.94 -1.12 0.61
N LYS A 80 9.78 -2.09 0.97
CA LYS A 80 9.73 -2.75 2.29
C LYS A 80 10.04 -1.77 3.43
N GLU A 81 11.07 -0.94 3.26
CA GLU A 81 11.38 0.14 4.22
C GLU A 81 10.22 1.15 4.34
N THR A 82 9.62 1.53 3.21
CA THR A 82 8.47 2.44 3.19
C THR A 82 7.28 1.87 3.96
N VAL A 83 6.92 0.61 3.71
CA VAL A 83 5.81 -0.05 4.42
C VAL A 83 6.14 -0.18 5.90
N THR A 84 7.37 -0.52 6.25
CA THR A 84 7.83 -0.58 7.65
C THR A 84 7.65 0.78 8.34
N TYR A 85 8.12 1.87 7.71
CA TYR A 85 7.92 3.23 8.21
C TYR A 85 6.43 3.56 8.43
N LEU A 86 5.57 3.27 7.44
CA LEU A 86 4.14 3.55 7.57
C LEU A 86 3.53 2.81 8.78
N PHE A 87 3.92 1.55 9.02
CA PHE A 87 3.32 0.72 10.05
C PHE A 87 3.91 0.95 11.44
N GLU A 88 5.20 1.26 11.54
CA GLU A 88 5.89 1.45 12.82
C GLU A 88 5.87 2.92 13.29
N SER A 89 5.87 3.87 12.35
CA SER A 89 6.01 5.30 12.66
C SER A 89 4.75 6.13 12.41
N VAL A 90 3.84 5.70 11.53
CA VAL A 90 2.66 6.50 11.14
C VAL A 90 1.36 5.93 11.70
N VAL A 91 1.06 4.66 11.43
CA VAL A 91 -0.16 3.98 11.91
C VAL A 91 -0.35 4.05 13.44
N PRO A 92 0.70 3.89 14.28
CA PRO A 92 0.57 3.90 15.73
C PRO A 92 0.42 5.30 16.34
N ARG A 93 0.55 6.38 15.54
CA ARG A 93 0.43 7.75 16.06
C ARG A 93 -0.96 7.94 16.64
N ASP A 94 -1.00 8.38 17.89
CA ASP A 94 -2.23 8.78 18.55
C ASP A 94 -2.66 10.15 18.01
N HIS A 95 -3.34 10.12 16.86
CA HIS A 95 -3.85 11.30 16.19
C HIS A 95 -5.34 11.47 16.53
N PRO A 96 -5.79 12.66 16.96
CA PRO A 96 -7.19 12.89 17.37
C PRO A 96 -8.18 12.60 16.23
N ALA A 97 -7.74 12.74 14.97
CA ALA A 97 -8.46 12.28 13.79
C ALA A 97 -7.68 11.16 13.09
N TRP A 98 -7.81 9.91 13.56
CA TRP A 98 -7.14 8.75 12.94
C TRP A 98 -7.59 8.52 11.48
N SER A 99 -8.71 9.10 11.05
CA SER A 99 -9.11 9.14 9.64
C SER A 99 -8.08 9.81 8.73
N SER A 100 -7.41 10.88 9.17
CA SER A 100 -6.32 11.50 8.41
C SER A 100 -5.11 10.57 8.28
N VAL A 101 -4.81 9.78 9.32
CA VAL A 101 -3.79 8.73 9.26
C VAL A 101 -4.19 7.66 8.25
N TYR A 102 -5.45 7.22 8.28
CA TYR A 102 -5.98 6.27 7.31
C TYR A 102 -5.89 6.80 5.87
N GLU A 103 -6.37 8.01 5.59
CA GLU A 103 -6.33 8.61 4.25
C GLU A 103 -4.90 8.68 3.71
N PHE A 104 -3.97 9.13 4.55
CA PHE A 104 -2.55 9.18 4.21
C PHE A 104 -1.99 7.79 3.91
N VAL A 105 -2.10 6.84 4.84
CA VAL A 105 -1.51 5.50 4.67
C VAL A 105 -2.17 4.76 3.51
N PHE A 106 -3.48 4.86 3.36
CA PHE A 106 -4.24 4.26 2.26
C PHE A 106 -3.72 4.75 0.89
N ASP A 107 -3.52 6.06 0.72
CA ASP A 107 -2.93 6.61 -0.50
C ASP A 107 -1.50 6.11 -0.74
N ARG A 108 -0.64 6.18 0.29
CA ARG A 108 0.77 5.76 0.16
C ARG A 108 0.92 4.27 -0.13
N LEU A 109 0.06 3.41 0.43
CA LEU A 109 0.04 1.98 0.11
C LEU A 109 -0.45 1.70 -1.31
N ARG A 110 -1.33 2.53 -1.87
CA ARG A 110 -1.67 2.44 -3.30
C ARG A 110 -0.48 2.82 -4.18
N ALA A 111 0.31 3.80 -3.78
CA ALA A 111 1.55 4.15 -4.47
C ALA A 111 2.59 3.01 -4.41
N VAL A 112 2.73 2.36 -3.25
CA VAL A 112 3.57 1.15 -3.09
C VAL A 112 3.10 0.05 -4.04
N ARG A 113 1.80 -0.27 -4.05
CA ARG A 113 1.22 -1.27 -4.95
C ARG A 113 1.42 -0.91 -6.42
N GLN A 114 1.33 0.37 -6.78
CA GLN A 114 1.56 0.85 -8.14
C GLN A 114 3.01 0.59 -8.57
N ASP A 115 3.99 0.92 -7.72
CA ASP A 115 5.40 0.62 -7.99
C ASP A 115 5.64 -0.89 -8.16
N MET A 116 4.96 -1.73 -7.36
CA MET A 116 5.03 -3.19 -7.50
C MET A 116 4.46 -3.69 -8.83
N VAL A 117 3.37 -3.09 -9.32
CA VAL A 117 2.75 -3.50 -10.59
C VAL A 117 3.61 -3.08 -11.77
N ILE A 118 4.14 -1.85 -11.75
CA ILE A 118 4.96 -1.32 -12.85
C ILE A 118 6.27 -2.11 -13.01
N GLN A 119 6.88 -2.51 -11.90
CA GLN A 119 8.15 -3.27 -11.90
C GLN A 119 7.95 -4.80 -11.90
N ASP A 120 6.71 -5.28 -12.01
CA ASP A 120 6.36 -6.71 -11.93
C ASP A 120 6.98 -7.44 -10.72
N ILE A 121 6.90 -6.82 -9.54
CA ILE A 121 7.45 -7.39 -8.30
C ILE A 121 6.61 -8.61 -7.92
N THR A 122 7.27 -9.77 -7.82
CA THR A 122 6.68 -11.08 -7.49
C THR A 122 7.48 -11.79 -6.39
N GLY A 123 7.12 -13.04 -6.07
CA GLY A 123 7.83 -13.86 -5.09
C GLY A 123 7.69 -13.37 -3.64
N THR A 124 8.67 -13.72 -2.81
CA THR A 124 8.69 -13.45 -1.36
C THR A 124 8.56 -11.96 -1.02
N ASP A 125 9.16 -11.08 -1.84
CA ASP A 125 9.08 -9.63 -1.62
C ASP A 125 7.66 -9.11 -1.80
N ALA A 126 6.96 -9.58 -2.84
CA ALA A 126 5.57 -9.22 -3.07
C ALA A 126 4.65 -9.76 -1.97
N ILE A 127 4.90 -11.00 -1.51
CA ILE A 127 4.16 -11.61 -0.39
C ILE A 127 4.31 -10.75 0.86
N CYS A 128 5.55 -10.46 1.28
CA CYS A 128 5.83 -9.68 2.50
C CYS A 128 5.13 -8.31 2.48
N LEU A 129 5.17 -7.60 1.35
CA LEU A 129 4.50 -6.31 1.18
C LEU A 129 2.97 -6.45 1.29
N LEU A 130 2.38 -7.42 0.58
CA LEU A 130 0.92 -7.59 0.54
C LEU A 130 0.34 -8.08 1.86
N GLU A 131 1.06 -8.93 2.60
CA GLU A 131 0.64 -9.36 3.94
C GLU A 131 0.41 -8.13 4.86
N GLN A 132 1.36 -7.20 4.89
CA GLN A 132 1.22 -5.99 5.69
C GLN A 132 0.06 -5.12 5.20
N ILE A 133 -0.05 -4.90 3.88
CA ILE A 133 -1.12 -4.08 3.30
C ILE A 133 -2.51 -4.66 3.61
N VAL A 134 -2.67 -5.99 3.55
CA VAL A 134 -3.92 -6.64 3.92
C VAL A 134 -4.24 -6.42 5.40
N ARG A 135 -3.25 -6.59 6.29
CA ARG A 135 -3.43 -6.32 7.74
C ARG A 135 -3.86 -4.88 8.00
N PHE A 136 -3.31 -3.90 7.26
CA PHE A 136 -3.75 -2.51 7.38
C PHE A 136 -5.22 -2.33 7.00
N HIS A 137 -5.68 -2.89 5.89
CA HIS A 137 -7.08 -2.73 5.49
C HIS A 137 -8.05 -3.42 6.48
N VAL A 138 -7.67 -4.57 7.03
CA VAL A 138 -8.44 -5.24 8.09
C VAL A 138 -8.48 -4.36 9.35
N TYR A 139 -7.32 -3.86 9.80
CA TYR A 139 -7.23 -3.00 10.96
C TYR A 139 -8.01 -1.70 10.79
N ALA A 140 -7.91 -1.04 9.63
CA ALA A 140 -8.65 0.18 9.30
C ALA A 140 -10.17 -0.06 9.35
N SER A 141 -10.64 -1.20 8.82
CA SER A 141 -12.06 -1.59 8.87
C SER A 141 -12.56 -1.67 10.31
N TYR A 142 -11.77 -2.28 11.20
CA TYR A 142 -12.11 -2.35 12.62
C TYR A 142 -12.03 -0.96 13.27
N ARG A 143 -10.93 -0.23 13.08
CA ARG A 143 -10.64 1.03 13.77
C ARG A 143 -11.64 2.13 13.42
N LEU A 144 -12.13 2.17 12.18
CA LEU A 144 -13.04 3.21 11.66
C LEU A 144 -14.50 2.75 11.53
N ARG A 145 -14.86 1.56 12.05
CA ARG A 145 -16.21 0.96 11.90
C ARG A 145 -17.40 1.84 12.36
N GLY A 146 -17.15 2.82 13.23
CA GLY A 146 -18.17 3.73 13.76
C GLY A 146 -18.10 5.16 13.23
N CYS A 147 -17.21 5.43 12.27
CA CYS A 147 -17.09 6.74 11.64
C CYS A 147 -18.19 6.95 10.59
N ASP A 148 -18.47 8.22 10.29
CA ASP A 148 -19.37 8.59 9.20
C ASP A 148 -18.79 8.19 7.83
N LEU A 149 -19.68 7.91 6.86
CA LEU A 149 -19.28 7.56 5.49
C LEU A 149 -18.49 8.66 4.78
N ALA A 150 -18.69 9.93 5.15
CA ALA A 150 -17.90 11.05 4.66
C ALA A 150 -16.44 11.00 5.13
N VAL A 151 -16.15 10.24 6.19
CA VAL A 151 -14.82 10.10 6.80
C VAL A 151 -14.17 8.77 6.43
N PHE A 152 -14.96 7.71 6.30
CA PHE A 152 -14.46 6.38 5.94
C PHE A 152 -15.46 5.66 5.05
N ASP A 153 -15.03 5.30 3.84
CA ASP A 153 -15.80 4.45 2.94
C ASP A 153 -15.40 2.97 3.14
N PRO A 154 -16.23 2.16 3.82
CA PRO A 154 -15.93 0.74 4.04
C PRO A 154 -15.96 -0.08 2.75
N VAL A 155 -16.67 0.36 1.71
CA VAL A 155 -16.77 -0.33 0.43
C VAL A 155 -15.45 -0.17 -0.33
N ILE A 156 -14.93 1.05 -0.43
CA ILE A 156 -13.62 1.31 -1.05
C ILE A 156 -12.52 0.56 -0.30
N ASN A 157 -12.51 0.62 1.04
CA ASN A 157 -11.51 -0.10 1.81
C ASN A 157 -11.59 -1.62 1.58
N LYS A 158 -12.81 -2.20 1.58
CA LYS A 158 -13.03 -3.62 1.30
C LYS A 158 -12.61 -4.00 -0.12
N GLN A 159 -12.83 -3.13 -1.11
CA GLN A 159 -12.37 -3.37 -2.47
C GLN A 159 -10.84 -3.52 -2.52
N HIS A 160 -10.11 -2.56 -1.93
CA HIS A 160 -8.64 -2.62 -1.90
C HIS A 160 -8.11 -3.80 -1.08
N LEU A 161 -8.77 -4.15 0.03
CA LEU A 161 -8.51 -5.37 0.80
C LEU A 161 -8.57 -6.60 -0.11
N LEU A 162 -9.69 -6.79 -0.82
CA LEU A 162 -9.90 -7.98 -1.65
C LEU A 162 -8.97 -8.04 -2.85
N GLU A 163 -8.62 -6.90 -3.46
CA GLU A 163 -7.62 -6.84 -4.53
C GLU A 163 -6.23 -7.30 -4.06
N CYS A 164 -5.76 -6.79 -2.92
CA CYS A 164 -4.49 -7.22 -2.31
C CYS A 164 -4.53 -8.69 -1.93
N LEU A 165 -5.62 -9.11 -1.31
CA LEU A 165 -5.77 -10.47 -0.79
C LEU A 165 -5.79 -11.50 -1.92
N LYS A 166 -6.55 -11.27 -2.99
CA LYS A 166 -6.57 -12.15 -4.16
C LYS A 166 -5.18 -12.29 -4.79
N ARG A 167 -4.43 -11.18 -4.93
CA ARG A 167 -3.04 -11.22 -5.43
C ARG A 167 -2.13 -12.00 -4.48
N LEU A 168 -2.28 -11.82 -3.16
CA LEU A 168 -1.51 -12.54 -2.15
C LEU A 168 -1.76 -14.05 -2.20
N LEU A 169 -3.03 -14.47 -2.28
CA LEU A 169 -3.40 -15.89 -2.39
C LEU A 169 -2.86 -16.53 -3.67
N TYR A 170 -2.91 -15.81 -4.79
CA TYR A 170 -2.27 -16.25 -6.03
C TYR A 170 -0.74 -16.43 -5.84
N LEU A 171 -0.07 -15.46 -5.20
CA LEU A 171 1.37 -15.54 -4.95
C LEU A 171 1.74 -16.72 -4.06
N TYR A 172 0.93 -17.08 -3.07
CA TYR A 172 1.15 -18.29 -2.27
C TYR A 172 1.05 -19.59 -3.07
N GLN A 173 0.28 -19.60 -4.16
CA GLN A 173 0.16 -20.77 -5.04
C GLN A 173 1.38 -20.90 -5.96
N VAL A 174 1.86 -19.78 -6.53
CA VAL A 174 2.91 -19.80 -7.57
C VAL A 174 4.33 -19.61 -7.02
N THR A 175 4.49 -19.11 -5.79
CA THR A 175 5.79 -18.90 -5.17
C THR A 175 6.16 -20.13 -4.33
N PRO A 176 7.24 -20.86 -4.67
CA PRO A 176 7.71 -21.98 -3.86
C PRO A 176 8.14 -21.54 -2.46
N GLY A 177 7.93 -22.39 -1.46
CA GLY A 177 8.38 -22.15 -0.09
C GLY A 177 7.29 -22.37 0.96
N CYS A 178 7.69 -22.36 2.22
CA CYS A 178 6.77 -22.39 3.35
C CYS A 178 6.30 -20.96 3.66
N HIS A 179 4.99 -20.74 3.57
CA HIS A 179 4.37 -19.44 3.81
C HIS A 179 3.66 -19.46 5.16
N ASN A 180 4.40 -19.10 6.22
CA ASN A 180 3.92 -19.25 7.62
C ASN A 180 2.62 -18.50 7.91
N ASN A 181 2.35 -17.40 7.20
CA ASN A 181 1.15 -16.60 7.40
C ASN A 181 0.01 -16.98 6.45
N ARG A 182 0.16 -17.99 5.58
CA ARG A 182 -0.86 -18.33 4.58
C ARG A 182 -2.23 -18.61 5.22
N ALA A 183 -2.25 -19.41 6.29
CA ALA A 183 -3.46 -19.73 7.03
C ALA A 183 -4.22 -18.48 7.51
N GLU A 184 -3.50 -17.46 7.98
CA GLU A 184 -4.07 -16.16 8.39
C GLU A 184 -4.84 -15.52 7.23
N PHE A 185 -4.22 -15.43 6.06
CA PHE A 185 -4.80 -14.71 4.92
C PHE A 185 -5.89 -15.50 4.17
N GLU A 186 -5.79 -16.83 4.11
CA GLU A 186 -6.88 -17.69 3.62
C GLU A 186 -8.13 -17.51 4.53
N SER A 187 -7.92 -17.44 5.85
CA SER A 187 -8.99 -17.17 6.82
C SER A 187 -9.60 -15.78 6.63
N VAL A 188 -8.77 -14.75 6.44
CA VAL A 188 -9.26 -13.38 6.14
C VAL A 188 -10.08 -13.38 4.85
N TYR A 189 -9.69 -14.15 3.83
CA TYR A 189 -10.43 -14.23 2.57
C TYR A 189 -11.81 -14.87 2.76
N LEU A 190 -11.88 -15.98 3.48
CA LEU A 190 -13.15 -16.62 3.83
C LEU A 190 -14.07 -15.68 4.61
N LEU A 191 -13.54 -15.03 5.66
CA LEU A 191 -14.32 -14.11 6.51
C LEU A 191 -14.77 -12.85 5.75
N SER A 192 -13.97 -12.36 4.81
CA SER A 192 -14.31 -11.18 3.99
C SER A 192 -15.42 -11.46 2.97
N ASN A 193 -15.65 -12.74 2.65
CA ASN A 193 -16.60 -13.22 1.64
C ASN A 193 -17.62 -14.21 2.24
N LEU A 194 -18.01 -14.03 3.51
CA LEU A 194 -19.05 -14.86 4.13
C LEU A 194 -20.34 -14.87 3.30
N GLY A 195 -20.88 -16.06 3.10
CA GLY A 195 -22.04 -16.30 2.23
C GLY A 195 -21.70 -16.51 0.75
N ASP A 196 -20.44 -16.34 0.34
CA ASP A 196 -19.97 -16.67 -1.01
C ASP A 196 -19.57 -18.15 -1.11
N THR A 197 -20.31 -18.92 -1.92
CA THR A 197 -20.03 -20.33 -2.18
C THR A 197 -18.67 -20.60 -2.84
N HIS A 198 -18.13 -19.64 -3.60
CA HIS A 198 -16.82 -19.77 -4.23
C HIS A 198 -15.71 -19.67 -3.19
N ALA A 199 -15.82 -18.71 -2.27
CA ALA A 199 -14.85 -18.57 -1.18
C ALA A 199 -14.87 -19.78 -0.24
N LEU A 200 -16.05 -20.34 0.05
CA LEU A 200 -16.18 -21.56 0.83
C LEU A 200 -15.56 -22.76 0.13
N THR A 201 -15.87 -22.97 -1.16
CA THR A 201 -15.30 -24.08 -1.95
C THR A 201 -13.78 -23.99 -2.01
N HIS A 202 -13.23 -22.80 -2.32
CA HIS A 202 -11.79 -22.56 -2.31
C HIS A 202 -11.14 -22.96 -0.98
N PHE A 203 -11.76 -22.59 0.15
CA PHE A 203 -11.26 -22.94 1.48
C PHE A 203 -11.28 -24.45 1.73
N LEU A 204 -12.34 -25.15 1.31
CA LEU A 204 -12.45 -26.61 1.46
C LEU A 204 -11.45 -27.39 0.59
N ASP A 205 -11.00 -26.78 -0.52
CA ASP A 205 -10.00 -27.35 -1.42
C ASP A 205 -8.55 -27.09 -0.96
N LEU A 206 -8.34 -26.33 0.12
CA LEU A 206 -7.01 -26.12 0.69
C LEU A 206 -6.43 -27.42 1.24
N LYS A 207 -5.10 -27.53 1.22
CA LYS A 207 -4.43 -28.68 1.82
C LYS A 207 -4.65 -28.66 3.34
N PRO A 208 -4.77 -29.83 4.01
CA PRO A 208 -5.06 -29.90 5.44
C PRO A 208 -4.02 -29.25 6.37
N ASP A 209 -2.82 -28.97 5.86
CA ASP A 209 -1.71 -28.32 6.59
C ASP A 209 -1.74 -26.78 6.52
N ILE A 210 -2.72 -26.20 5.82
CA ILE A 210 -2.99 -24.75 5.72
C ILE A 210 -4.20 -24.41 6.58
#